data_AF-A0A8T8DW53-F1
#
_entry.id   AF-A0A8T8DW53-F1
#
_cell.length_a   1.000
_cell.length_b   1.000
_cell.length_c   1.000
_cell.angle_alpha   90.00
_cell.angle_beta   90.00
_cell.angle_gamma   90.00
#
_symmetry.space_group_name_H-M   'P 1'
#
loop_
_entity.id
_entity.type
_entity.pdbx_description
1 polymer ?
#
loop_
_entity_poly.entity_id
_entity_poly.type
_entity_poly.pdbx_seq_one_letter_code
_entity_poly.pdbx_strand_id
1 'polypeptide(L)' 'MDEPVASTDGGSDDGFDGDELGVGIAIGLSIGVAIGVATDDLGLWIPVGVALGVALGAGLSGRE' A
#
# COMPACT_ATOMS: atom_id res chain seq x y z
N MET A 1 -5.67 9.61 -42.27
CA MET A 1 -4.59 8.72 -41.79
C MET A 1 -3.76 9.57 -40.85
N ASP A 2 -4.18 9.66 -39.60
CA ASP A 2 -3.39 10.18 -38.47
C ASP A 2 -4.08 9.58 -37.22
N GLU A 3 -3.65 8.37 -36.87
CA GLU A 3 -4.08 7.69 -35.65
C GLU A 3 -3.28 8.34 -34.50
N PRO A 4 -3.91 8.96 -33.50
CA PRO A 4 -3.19 9.36 -32.30
C PRO A 4 -2.76 8.09 -31.54
N VAL A 5 -1.45 7.86 -31.52
CA VAL A 5 -0.80 6.85 -30.68
C VAL A 5 -1.31 7.00 -29.25
N ALA A 6 -1.83 5.90 -28.69
CA ALA A 6 -2.14 5.80 -27.29
C ALA A 6 -0.86 6.07 -26.49
N SER A 7 -0.70 7.30 -26.02
CA SER A 7 0.19 7.57 -24.90
C SER A 7 -0.34 6.70 -23.78
N THR A 8 0.41 5.65 -23.44
CA THR A 8 0.35 5.07 -22.10
C THR A 8 0.69 6.22 -21.16
N ASP A 9 -0.35 6.94 -20.77
CA ASP A 9 -0.43 7.69 -19.53
C ASP A 9 -0.26 6.64 -18.45
N GLY A 10 1.01 6.35 -18.14
CA GLY A 10 1.37 5.58 -16.96
C GLY A 10 0.88 6.42 -15.82
N GLY A 11 -0.32 6.07 -15.32
CA GLY A 11 -1.00 6.79 -14.27
C GLY A 11 0.00 7.09 -13.17
N SER A 12 0.24 8.38 -12.96
CA SER A 12 0.84 8.87 -11.73
C SER A 12 -0.02 8.31 -10.61
N ASP A 13 0.53 7.35 -9.88
CA ASP A 13 -0.03 6.82 -8.66
C ASP A 13 -0.23 7.99 -7.68
N ASP A 14 -1.44 8.51 -7.66
CA ASP A 14 -1.94 9.48 -6.69
C ASP A 14 -2.21 8.76 -5.36
N GLY A 15 -1.15 8.21 -4.77
CA GLY A 15 -1.16 7.69 -3.41
C GLY A 15 -0.69 8.77 -2.44
N PHE A 16 -1.65 9.47 -1.83
CA PHE A 16 -1.54 10.29 -0.61
C PHE A 16 -0.13 10.81 -0.28
N ASP A 17 0.18 12.07 -0.63
CA ASP A 17 1.36 12.80 -0.12
C ASP A 17 1.51 12.56 1.40
N GLY A 18 2.54 11.78 1.73
CA GLY A 18 2.59 10.94 2.92
C GLY A 18 3.45 9.71 2.62
N ASP A 19 4.59 9.91 1.96
CA ASP A 19 5.53 8.85 1.55
C ASP A 19 5.76 7.81 2.66
N GLU A 20 5.92 8.27 3.90
CA GLU A 20 6.05 7.37 5.06
C GLU A 20 4.78 6.58 5.38
N LEU A 21 3.60 7.19 5.27
CA LEU A 21 2.31 6.52 5.46
C LEU A 21 2.02 5.49 4.36
N GLY A 22 2.26 5.84 3.09
CA GLY A 22 2.11 4.94 1.95
C GLY A 22 3.07 3.75 2.04
N VAL A 23 4.35 4.00 2.35
CA VAL A 23 5.36 2.96 2.57
C VAL A 23 4.99 2.06 3.75
N GLY A 24 4.51 2.63 4.86
CA GLY A 24 4.04 1.87 6.01
C GLY A 24 2.92 0.92 5.63
N ILE A 25 1.88 1.40 4.95
CA ILE A 25 0.75 0.59 4.49
C ILE A 25 1.19 -0.50 3.51
N ALA A 26 2.07 -0.21 2.55
CA ALA A 26 2.58 -1.20 1.61
C ALA A 26 3.34 -2.35 2.30
N ILE A 27 4.19 -2.02 3.28
CA ILE A 27 4.92 -3.01 4.09
C ILE A 27 3.95 -3.83 4.95
N GLY A 28 3.04 -3.17 5.66
CA GLY A 28 2.07 -3.84 6.51
C GLY A 28 1.12 -4.77 5.74
N LEU A 29 0.62 -4.32 4.58
CA LEU A 29 -0.23 -5.11 3.70
C LEU A 29 0.50 -6.30 3.10
N SER A 30 1.72 -6.14 2.58
CA SER A 30 2.47 -7.24 1.99
C SER A 30 2.74 -8.36 2.99
N ILE A 31 3.07 -8.02 4.24
CA ILE A 31 3.25 -8.98 5.33
C ILE A 31 1.91 -9.61 5.72
N GLY A 32 0.86 -8.81 5.93
CA GLY A 32 -0.46 -9.30 6.32
C GLY A 32 -1.07 -10.25 5.28
N VAL A 33 -0.90 -9.94 3.99
CA VAL A 33 -1.33 -10.81 2.88
C VAL A 33 -0.49 -12.09 2.85
N ALA A 34 0.84 -12.02 2.98
CA ALA A 34 1.68 -13.20 2.97
C ALA A 34 1.33 -14.18 4.10
N ILE A 35 1.10 -13.66 5.32
CA ILE A 35 0.71 -14.48 6.48
C ILE A 35 -0.74 -14.97 6.32
N GLY A 36 -1.65 -14.10 5.89
CA GLY A 36 -3.06 -14.46 5.71
C GLY A 36 -3.27 -15.53 4.64
N VAL A 37 -2.49 -15.51 3.55
CA VAL A 37 -2.46 -16.58 2.55
C VAL A 37 -1.86 -17.86 3.14
N ALA A 38 -0.76 -17.76 3.89
CA ALA A 38 -0.13 -18.94 4.52
C ALA A 38 -1.02 -19.60 5.59
N THR A 39 -1.92 -18.83 6.20
CA THR A 39 -2.84 -19.29 7.26
C THR A 39 -4.24 -19.58 6.73
N ASP A 40 -4.52 -19.37 5.44
CA ASP A 40 -5.87 -19.44 4.83
C ASP A 40 -6.92 -18.53 5.51
N ASP A 41 -6.47 -17.47 6.21
CA ASP A 41 -7.30 -16.64 7.10
C ASP A 41 -7.12 -15.13 6.83
N LEU A 42 -7.39 -14.73 5.59
CA LEU A 42 -7.27 -13.32 5.14
C LEU A 42 -8.23 -12.37 5.89
N GLY A 43 -9.39 -12.86 6.33
CA GLY A 43 -10.36 -12.05 7.07
C GLY A 43 -9.80 -11.46 8.37
N LEU A 44 -8.92 -12.20 9.04
CA LEU A 44 -8.24 -11.76 10.26
C LEU A 44 -6.95 -10.99 9.93
N TRP A 45 -6.18 -11.45 8.97
CA TRP A 45 -4.83 -10.92 8.72
C TRP A 45 -4.76 -9.63 7.90
N ILE A 46 -5.78 -9.33 7.07
CA ILE A 46 -5.86 -8.06 6.34
C ILE A 46 -6.00 -6.86 7.29
N PRO A 47 -6.97 -6.81 8.23
CA PRO A 47 -7.07 -5.68 9.17
C PRO A 47 -5.83 -5.56 10.06
N VAL A 48 -5.18 -6.68 10.42
CA VAL A 48 -3.92 -6.69 11.16
C VAL A 48 -2.78 -6.07 10.33
N GLY A 49 -2.62 -6.46 9.07
CA GLY A 49 -1.61 -5.91 8.16
C GLY A 49 -1.79 -4.41 7.91
N VAL A 50 -3.04 -3.96 7.72
CA VAL A 50 -3.35 -2.53 7.55
C VAL A 50 -3.07 -1.76 8.85
N ALA A 51 -3.51 -2.26 10.02
CA ALA A 51 -3.25 -1.61 11.29
C ALA A 51 -1.74 -1.49 11.58
N LEU A 52 -0.96 -2.53 11.27
CA LEU A 52 0.49 -2.52 11.41
C LEU A 52 1.12 -1.49 10.46
N GLY A 53 0.68 -1.47 9.20
CA GLY A 53 1.20 -0.55 8.20
C GLY A 53 0.89 0.91 8.50
N VAL A 54 -0.33 1.20 8.98
CA VAL A 54 -0.72 2.54 9.45
C VAL A 54 0.07 2.93 10.70
N ALA A 55 0.29 2.02 11.66
CA ALA A 55 1.08 2.32 12.85
C ALA A 55 2.55 2.63 12.52
N LEU A 56 3.13 1.88 11.57
CA LEU A 56 4.48 2.14 11.05
C LEU A 56 4.54 3.48 10.33
N GLY A 57 3.60 3.71 9.41
CA GLY A 57 3.55 4.94 8.63
C GLY A 57 3.29 6.17 9.49
N ALA A 58 2.41 6.08 10.48
CA ALA A 58 2.14 7.15 11.43
C ALA A 58 3.31 7.37 12.41
N GLY A 59 4.03 6.32 12.79
CA GLY A 59 5.23 6.43 13.62
C GLY A 59 6.43 7.04 12.88
N LEU A 60 6.52 6.84 11.56
CA LEU A 60 7.51 7.49 10.70
C LEU A 60 7.10 8.91 10.28
N SER A 61 5.80 9.18 10.09
CA SER A 61 5.32 10.55 9.82
C SER A 61 5.32 11.42 11.08
N GLY A 62 5.08 10.85 12.27
CA GLY A 62 5.11 11.59 13.53
C GLY A 62 6.50 11.98 14.06
N ARG A 63 7.59 11.74 13.30
CA ARG A 63 8.96 12.12 13.70
C ARG A 63 9.48 13.42 13.08
N GLU A 64 8.59 14.24 12.52
CA GLU A 64 8.88 15.60 12.05
C GLU A 64 8.60 16.68 13.11
#